data_AF-A0A4X1UW38-F1
#
_entry.id   AF-A0A4X1UW38-F1
#
_cell.length_a   1.000
_cell.length_b   1.000
_cell.length_c   1.000
_cell.angle_alpha   90.00
_cell.angle_beta   90.00
_cell.angle_gamma   90.00
#
_symmetry.space_group_name_H-M   'P 1'
#
loop_
_entity.id
_entity.type
_entity.pdbx_description
1 polymer ?
#
loop_
_entity_poly.entity_id
_entity_poly.type
_entity_poly.pdbx_seq_one_letter_code
_entity_poly.pdbx_strand_id
1 'polypeptide(L)'
;MPQLCARSRSSEIPSRHFTTLQSAQGQNFLHFAKSDFFLDDIFAAWMAQRLKTHLLTETWQRKRQELPSNCSLPYHVYNIKAIKISRQSYFSSYQDHAKWCISQKGTKNHWTCIGDLNRSPYQAFRSGGFICTQNRHIYHAFQGLVLYYENCSSGW
;
A
#
# COMPACT_ATOMS: atom_id res chain seq x y z
N MET A 1 11.82 -31.94 -2.82
CA MET A 1 10.80 -31.17 -2.07
C MET A 1 10.99 -29.70 -2.42
N PRO A 2 9.94 -28.92 -2.72
CA PRO A 2 10.08 -27.49 -3.00
C PRO A 2 10.80 -26.77 -1.85
N GLN A 3 11.70 -25.84 -2.17
CA GLN A 3 12.55 -25.12 -1.19
C GLN A 3 11.75 -24.46 -0.07
N LEU A 4 10.58 -23.88 -0.39
CA LEU A 4 9.63 -23.28 0.57
C LEU A 4 9.08 -24.29 1.59
N CYS A 5 8.81 -25.52 1.16
CA CYS A 5 8.32 -26.59 2.04
C CYS A 5 9.44 -27.24 2.85
N ALA A 6 10.69 -27.11 2.39
CA ALA A 6 11.87 -27.68 3.03
C ALA A 6 12.35 -26.89 4.26
N ARG A 7 11.66 -25.80 4.64
CA ARG A 7 12.08 -24.86 5.71
C ARG A 7 13.51 -24.36 5.55
N SER A 8 14.01 -24.33 4.31
CA SER A 8 15.31 -23.76 4.00
C SER A 8 15.32 -22.29 4.43
N ARG A 9 16.27 -21.90 5.26
CA ARG A 9 16.49 -20.50 5.62
C ARG A 9 17.46 -19.91 4.59
N SER A 10 17.11 -18.78 3.98
CA SER A 10 18.12 -18.02 3.23
C SER A 10 19.15 -17.49 4.21
N SER A 11 20.42 -17.51 3.82
CA SER A 11 21.54 -17.07 4.65
C SER A 11 21.51 -15.55 4.89
N GLU A 12 20.89 -14.78 4.00
CA GLU A 12 20.67 -13.34 4.17
C GLU A 12 19.25 -12.98 3.71
N ILE A 13 18.48 -12.31 4.57
CA ILE A 13 17.17 -11.75 4.23
C ILE A 13 17.34 -10.24 4.07
N PRO A 14 17.23 -9.68 2.86
CA PRO A 14 17.40 -8.25 2.67
C PRO A 14 16.32 -7.47 3.43
N SER A 15 16.68 -6.31 3.99
CA SER A 15 15.74 -5.41 4.66
C SER A 15 14.60 -4.98 3.72
N ARG A 16 14.96 -4.69 2.47
CA ARG A 16 14.05 -4.28 1.39
C ARG A 16 14.46 -4.92 0.07
N HIS A 17 13.47 -5.24 -0.74
CA HIS A 17 13.66 -5.75 -2.10
C HIS A 17 12.68 -5.08 -3.06
N PHE A 18 13.20 -4.49 -4.13
CA PHE A 18 12.42 -3.83 -5.18
C PHE A 18 12.81 -4.40 -6.53
N THR A 19 11.84 -4.92 -7.27
CA THR A 19 12.08 -5.49 -8.59
C THR A 19 10.89 -5.24 -9.53
N THR A 20 11.10 -5.50 -10.82
CA THR A 20 10.02 -5.58 -11.81
C THR A 20 9.73 -7.05 -12.10
N LEU A 21 8.47 -7.43 -11.97
CA LEU A 21 7.96 -8.74 -12.39
C LEU A 21 7.25 -8.57 -13.74
N GLN A 22 7.25 -9.61 -14.56
CA GLN A 22 6.55 -9.62 -15.83
C GLN A 22 5.58 -10.81 -15.86
N SER A 23 4.34 -10.59 -16.27
CA SER A 23 3.38 -11.69 -16.48
C SER A 23 3.71 -12.49 -17.74
N ALA A 24 3.12 -13.66 -17.89
CA ALA A 24 3.27 -14.51 -19.09
C ALA A 24 2.88 -13.78 -20.40
N GLN A 25 2.02 -12.77 -20.33
CA GLN A 25 1.61 -11.95 -21.47
C GLN A 25 2.35 -10.60 -21.55
N GLY A 26 3.48 -10.46 -20.84
CA GLY A 26 4.37 -9.30 -20.97
C GLY A 26 3.98 -8.06 -20.16
N GLN A 27 2.98 -8.14 -19.27
CA GLN A 27 2.63 -6.99 -18.42
C GLN A 27 3.63 -6.85 -17.27
N ASN A 28 4.18 -5.65 -17.11
CA ASN A 28 5.13 -5.34 -16.05
C ASN A 28 4.42 -4.89 -14.77
N PHE A 29 4.91 -5.37 -13.63
CA PHE A 29 4.48 -5.00 -12.30
C PHE A 29 5.70 -4.63 -11.46
N LEU A 30 5.59 -3.59 -10.64
CA LEU A 30 6.60 -3.34 -9.61
C LEU A 30 6.28 -4.19 -8.40
N HIS A 31 7.29 -4.82 -7.83
CA HIS A 31 7.16 -5.59 -6.60
C HIS A 31 8.03 -4.96 -5.52
N PHE A 32 7.37 -4.51 -4.45
CA PHE A 32 7.99 -4.06 -3.21
C PHE A 32 7.88 -5.18 -2.20
N ALA A 33 8.98 -5.52 -1.53
CA ALA A 33 8.97 -6.44 -0.40
C ALA A 33 9.87 -5.88 0.70
N LYS A 34 9.42 -6.00 1.94
CA LYS A 34 10.21 -5.74 3.14
C LYS A 34 10.28 -6.98 4.02
N SER A 35 11.38 -7.11 4.75
CA SER A 35 11.43 -8.00 5.91
C SER A 35 11.01 -7.27 7.18
N ASP A 36 10.92 -8.02 8.27
CA ASP A 36 10.73 -7.53 9.63
C ASP A 36 11.87 -6.63 10.14
N PHE A 37 13.00 -6.57 9.44
CA PHE A 37 14.09 -5.63 9.72
C PHE A 37 13.82 -4.20 9.24
N PHE A 38 12.87 -3.98 8.32
CA PHE A 38 12.49 -2.62 7.89
C PHE A 38 11.34 -2.11 8.76
N LEU A 39 11.63 -1.28 9.76
CA LEU A 39 10.67 -0.91 10.80
C LEU A 39 9.75 0.25 10.42
N ASP A 40 10.10 1.03 9.40
CA ASP A 40 9.30 2.17 8.99
C ASP A 40 7.99 1.77 8.28
N ASP A 41 7.05 2.70 8.24
CA ASP A 41 5.85 2.59 7.41
C ASP A 41 6.25 2.46 5.94
N ILE A 42 6.06 1.26 5.38
CA ILE A 42 6.42 0.93 4.00
C ILE A 42 5.79 1.89 2.99
N PHE A 43 4.59 2.40 3.27
CA PHE A 43 3.90 3.31 2.36
C PHE A 43 4.57 4.68 2.34
N ALA A 44 4.73 5.31 3.52
CA ALA A 44 5.26 6.67 3.64
C ALA A 44 6.77 6.75 3.42
N ALA A 45 7.54 5.86 4.07
CA ALA A 45 9.00 5.90 4.05
C ALA A 45 9.59 5.34 2.75
N TRP A 46 8.83 4.57 1.97
CA TRP A 46 9.37 3.91 0.79
C TRP A 46 8.50 3.98 -0.46
N MET A 47 7.29 3.43 -0.48
CA MET A 47 6.51 3.29 -1.71
C MET A 47 6.17 4.65 -2.32
N ALA A 48 5.62 5.60 -1.56
CA ALA A 48 5.28 6.92 -2.06
C ALA A 48 6.50 7.66 -2.63
N GLN A 49 7.64 7.58 -1.92
CA GLN A 49 8.88 8.23 -2.34
C GLN A 49 9.47 7.59 -3.61
N ARG A 50 9.41 6.25 -3.70
CA ARG A 50 9.92 5.51 -4.87
C ARG A 50 9.07 5.74 -6.11
N LEU A 51 7.74 5.76 -5.94
CA LEU A 51 6.77 5.98 -7.02
C LEU A 51 6.63 7.45 -7.41
N LYS A 52 7.18 8.36 -6.58
CA LYS A 52 7.14 9.81 -6.78
C LYS A 52 5.72 10.33 -6.91
N THR A 53 4.83 9.88 -6.03
CA THR A 53 3.43 10.29 -6.01
C THR A 53 2.85 10.22 -4.61
N HIS A 54 1.92 11.12 -4.30
CA HIS A 54 1.04 10.96 -3.15
C HIS A 54 0.21 9.67 -3.30
N LEU A 55 0.01 8.97 -2.18
CA LEU A 55 -0.78 7.73 -2.14
C LEU A 55 -2.01 7.88 -1.25
N LEU A 56 -3.12 7.31 -1.69
CA LEU A 56 -4.30 7.03 -0.88
C LEU A 56 -4.27 5.55 -0.51
N THR A 57 -4.23 5.24 0.78
CA THR A 57 -4.03 3.87 1.29
C THR A 57 -5.28 3.37 2.00
N GLU A 58 -5.82 2.25 1.54
CA GLU A 58 -6.86 1.48 2.20
C GLU A 58 -6.20 0.30 2.91
N THR A 59 -6.35 0.28 4.23
CA THR A 59 -5.91 -0.83 5.08
C THR A 59 -6.86 -0.96 6.25
N TRP A 60 -6.87 -2.12 6.90
CA TRP A 60 -7.70 -2.34 8.07
C TRP A 60 -7.32 -1.39 9.21
N GLN A 61 -8.20 -0.43 9.48
CA GLN A 61 -7.98 0.62 10.47
C GLN A 61 -8.72 0.33 11.76
N ARG A 62 -8.14 -0.53 12.60
CA ARG A 62 -8.64 -0.77 13.96
C ARG A 62 -8.37 0.46 14.81
N LYS A 63 -9.41 1.00 15.44
CA LYS A 63 -9.32 2.17 16.34
C LYS A 63 -8.12 2.06 17.29
N ARG A 64 -7.34 3.15 17.37
CA ARG A 64 -6.13 3.31 18.21
C ARG A 64 -4.94 2.43 17.79
N GLN A 65 -5.00 1.80 16.62
CA GLN A 65 -3.91 0.98 16.10
C GLN A 65 -3.45 1.43 14.71
N GLU A 66 -4.12 2.43 14.13
CA GLU A 66 -3.79 3.05 12.86
C GLU A 66 -2.69 4.10 13.00
N LEU A 67 -1.77 4.15 12.03
CA LEU A 67 -0.91 5.31 11.84
C LEU A 67 -1.74 6.46 11.24
N PRO A 68 -1.48 7.74 11.59
CA PRO A 68 -2.15 8.86 10.95
C PRO A 68 -1.72 9.00 9.47
N SER A 69 -2.48 9.78 8.71
CA SER A 69 -1.98 10.31 7.43
C SER A 69 -0.65 11.02 7.65
N ASN A 70 0.31 10.82 6.74
CA ASN A 70 1.68 11.31 6.87
C ASN A 70 2.00 12.30 5.74
N CYS A 71 2.34 13.52 6.13
CA CYS A 71 2.78 14.59 5.23
C CYS A 71 4.16 15.15 5.60
N SER A 72 5.00 14.39 6.32
CA SER A 72 6.33 14.86 6.73
C SER A 72 7.40 14.66 5.65
N LEU A 73 7.11 13.87 4.61
CA LEU A 73 8.00 13.57 3.48
C LEU A 73 7.45 14.15 2.16
N PRO A 74 8.27 14.36 1.12
CA PRO A 74 7.83 15.02 -0.12
C PRO A 74 6.60 14.40 -0.79
N TYR A 75 6.47 13.09 -0.73
CA TYR A 75 5.30 12.37 -1.24
C TYR A 75 4.44 11.83 -0.09
N HIS A 76 3.36 12.56 0.22
CA HIS A 76 2.41 12.24 1.29
C HIS A 76 1.65 10.93 1.12
N VAL A 77 1.21 10.38 2.24
CA VAL A 77 0.35 9.19 2.31
C VAL A 77 -0.88 9.49 3.16
N TYR A 78 -2.05 9.28 2.57
CA TYR A 78 -3.34 9.55 3.19
C TYR A 78 -4.11 8.26 3.46
N ASN A 79 -4.71 8.14 4.65
CA ASN A 79 -5.60 7.03 4.96
C ASN A 79 -6.97 7.23 4.33
N ILE A 80 -7.40 6.30 3.49
CA ILE A 80 -8.80 6.18 3.08
C ILE A 80 -9.59 5.79 4.34
N LYS A 81 -10.71 6.45 4.62
CA LYS A 81 -11.54 6.19 5.83
C LYS A 81 -12.88 5.56 5.49
N ALA A 82 -13.33 5.70 4.25
CA ALA A 82 -14.56 5.12 3.77
C ALA A 82 -14.45 4.71 2.29
N ILE A 83 -15.06 3.58 1.99
CA ILE A 83 -15.13 2.96 0.67
C ILE A 83 -16.56 3.03 0.15
N LYS A 84 -16.70 3.40 -1.13
CA LYS A 84 -17.97 3.45 -1.86
C LYS A 84 -18.05 2.30 -2.85
N ILE A 85 -19.05 1.44 -2.70
CA ILE A 85 -19.33 0.36 -3.66
C ILE A 85 -20.35 0.81 -4.69
N SER A 86 -21.33 1.62 -4.29
CA SER A 86 -22.36 2.18 -5.19
C SER A 86 -22.87 3.52 -4.69
N ARG A 87 -23.88 4.12 -5.34
CA ARG A 87 -24.47 5.40 -4.88
C ARG A 87 -25.06 5.31 -3.47
N GLN A 88 -25.67 4.18 -3.10
CA GLN A 88 -26.30 3.99 -1.79
C GLN A 88 -25.53 3.03 -0.85
N SER A 89 -24.41 2.46 -1.28
CA SER A 89 -23.64 1.49 -0.49
C SER A 89 -22.21 1.97 -0.27
N TYR A 90 -21.85 2.12 1.00
CA TYR A 90 -20.52 2.45 1.46
C TYR A 90 -20.24 1.79 2.82
N PHE A 91 -18.97 1.64 3.16
CA PHE A 91 -18.54 1.12 4.46
C PHE A 91 -17.28 1.83 4.94
N SER A 92 -17.00 1.74 6.24
CA SER A 92 -15.77 2.29 6.82
C SER A 92 -14.60 1.33 6.61
N SER A 93 -13.40 1.86 6.40
CA SER A 93 -12.14 1.09 6.37
C SER A 93 -11.86 0.31 7.67
N TYR A 94 -12.60 0.60 8.76
CA TYR A 94 -12.61 -0.24 9.97
C TYR A 94 -13.15 -1.66 9.70
N GLN A 95 -14.01 -1.83 8.69
CA GLN A 95 -14.68 -3.09 8.34
C GLN A 95 -13.98 -3.85 7.20
N ASP A 96 -12.92 -3.28 6.62
CA ASP A 96 -12.24 -3.85 5.46
C ASP A 96 -10.87 -4.42 5.86
N HIS A 97 -10.59 -5.64 5.42
CA HIS A 97 -9.29 -6.29 5.57
C HIS A 97 -8.39 -6.09 4.34
N ALA A 98 -8.91 -5.50 3.27
CA ALA A 98 -8.16 -5.21 2.06
C ALA A 98 -6.97 -4.28 2.36
N LYS A 99 -5.93 -4.42 1.54
CA LYS A 99 -4.66 -3.70 1.71
C LYS A 99 -4.20 -3.28 0.33
N TRP A 100 -4.47 -2.03 0.02
CA TRP A 100 -4.14 -1.47 -1.28
C TRP A 100 -3.89 0.02 -1.18
N CYS A 101 -3.25 0.56 -2.21
CA CYS A 101 -3.13 2.00 -2.36
C CYS A 101 -3.20 2.40 -3.82
N ILE A 102 -3.58 3.65 -4.05
CA ILE A 102 -3.57 4.27 -5.37
C ILE A 102 -2.86 5.60 -5.34
N SER A 103 -2.33 6.03 -6.49
CA SER A 103 -1.88 7.41 -6.62
C SER A 103 -3.05 8.39 -6.52
N GLN A 104 -2.80 9.56 -5.93
CA GLN A 104 -3.82 10.61 -5.81
C GLN A 104 -4.32 11.06 -7.20
N LYS A 105 -5.60 11.46 -7.27
CA LYS A 105 -6.23 11.94 -8.51
C LYS A 105 -5.44 13.12 -9.09
N GLY A 106 -5.28 13.15 -10.42
CA GLY A 106 -4.57 14.21 -11.15
C GLY A 106 -3.06 14.00 -11.27
N THR A 107 -2.53 12.90 -10.74
CA THR A 107 -1.12 12.52 -10.91
C THR A 107 -0.89 11.95 -12.32
N LYS A 108 0.29 12.21 -12.90
CA LYS A 108 0.66 11.67 -14.23
C LYS A 108 0.78 10.15 -14.22
N ASN A 109 1.19 9.58 -13.09
CA ASN A 109 1.43 8.16 -12.92
C ASN A 109 0.29 7.54 -12.11
N HIS A 110 -0.67 6.92 -12.81
CA HIS A 110 -1.79 6.20 -12.23
C HIS A 110 -1.34 4.85 -11.65
N TRP A 111 -1.03 4.81 -10.36
CA TRP A 111 -0.61 3.58 -9.69
C TRP A 111 -1.77 2.94 -8.95
N THR A 112 -1.85 1.61 -8.99
CA THR A 112 -2.59 0.79 -8.04
C THR A 112 -1.65 -0.27 -7.50
N CYS A 113 -1.57 -0.40 -6.18
CA CYS A 113 -0.80 -1.43 -5.50
C CYS A 113 -1.68 -2.24 -4.55
N ILE A 114 -1.51 -3.56 -4.51
CA ILE A 114 -2.22 -4.48 -3.62
C ILE A 114 -1.18 -5.33 -2.88
N GLY A 115 -1.39 -5.62 -1.60
CA GLY A 115 -0.37 -6.30 -0.81
C GLY A 115 -0.79 -6.77 0.57
N ASP A 116 0.19 -6.91 1.44
CA ASP A 116 0.09 -7.79 2.63
C ASP A 116 -0.07 -7.05 3.96
N LEU A 117 0.32 -5.76 4.01
CA LEU A 117 0.50 -5.02 5.27
C LEU A 117 -0.56 -3.93 5.50
N ASN A 118 -1.04 -3.81 6.74
CA ASN A 118 -1.85 -2.66 7.16
C ASN A 118 -0.95 -1.45 7.52
N ARG A 119 -1.49 -0.23 7.56
CA ARG A 119 -0.79 0.94 8.14
C ARG A 119 -1.00 1.00 9.65
N SER A 120 -0.18 0.28 10.39
CA SER A 120 -0.24 0.19 11.85
C SER A 120 1.16 0.02 12.45
N PRO A 121 1.47 0.58 13.64
CA PRO A 121 2.75 0.35 14.32
C PRO A 121 3.08 -1.15 14.50
N TYR A 122 2.07 -1.98 14.71
CA TYR A 122 2.25 -3.43 14.90
C TYR A 122 2.67 -4.17 13.61
N GLN A 123 2.60 -3.52 12.45
CA GLN A 123 3.01 -4.09 11.17
C GLN A 123 4.47 -3.74 10.82
N ALA A 124 5.13 -2.88 11.62
CA ALA A 124 6.56 -2.56 11.49
C ALA A 124 7.43 -3.83 11.51
N PHE A 125 7.11 -4.76 12.41
CA PHE A 125 7.84 -6.01 12.63
C PHE A 125 7.35 -7.19 11.79
N ARG A 126 6.56 -6.92 10.74
CA ARG A 126 6.06 -7.95 9.83
C ARG A 126 6.69 -7.80 8.45
N SER A 127 7.16 -8.92 7.93
CA SER A 127 7.50 -9.08 6.52
C SER A 127 6.25 -9.02 5.66
N GLY A 128 6.38 -8.51 4.44
CA GLY A 128 5.28 -8.42 3.47
C GLY A 128 5.64 -7.53 2.30
N GLY A 129 4.78 -7.48 1.31
CA GLY A 129 5.02 -6.74 0.08
C GLY A 129 3.76 -6.19 -0.58
N PHE A 130 3.99 -5.50 -1.70
CA PHE A 130 2.97 -4.94 -2.57
C PHE A 130 3.37 -5.14 -4.03
N ILE A 131 2.39 -5.54 -4.84
CA ILE A 131 2.50 -5.58 -6.30
C ILE A 131 1.76 -4.35 -6.84
N CYS A 132 2.45 -3.55 -7.66
CA CYS A 132 1.94 -2.32 -8.23
C CYS A 132 1.85 -2.40 -9.75
N THR A 133 0.78 -1.83 -10.30
CA THR A 133 0.54 -1.72 -11.74
C THR A 133 0.18 -0.28 -12.13
N GLN A 134 0.44 0.07 -13.40
CA GLN A 134 -0.04 1.32 -14.00
C GLN A 134 -1.25 1.11 -14.93
N ASN A 135 -1.92 -0.03 -14.83
CA ASN A 135 -3.10 -0.30 -15.64
C ASN A 135 -4.21 0.72 -15.30
N ARG A 136 -4.58 1.54 -16.29
CA ARG A 136 -5.56 2.62 -16.12
C ARG A 136 -6.95 2.13 -15.73
N HIS A 137 -7.38 0.97 -16.23
CA HIS A 137 -8.70 0.42 -15.89
C HIS A 137 -8.76 0.01 -14.42
N ILE A 138 -7.70 -0.65 -13.94
CA ILE A 138 -7.56 -1.00 -12.52
C ILE A 138 -7.52 0.28 -11.68
N TYR A 139 -6.71 1.26 -12.06
CA TYR A 139 -6.65 2.54 -11.36
C TYR A 139 -8.01 3.22 -11.24
N HIS A 140 -8.75 3.36 -12.35
CA HIS A 140 -10.07 4.00 -12.32
C HIS A 140 -11.09 3.22 -11.50
N ALA A 141 -11.03 1.89 -11.51
CA ALA A 141 -11.88 1.07 -10.65
C ALA A 141 -11.63 1.37 -9.16
N PHE A 142 -10.37 1.32 -8.72
CA PHE A 142 -10.00 1.59 -7.33
C PHE A 142 -10.19 3.06 -6.94
N GLN A 143 -9.93 3.99 -7.85
CA GLN A 143 -10.18 5.42 -7.64
C GLN A 143 -11.67 5.71 -7.44
N GLY A 144 -12.56 4.97 -8.12
CA GLY A 144 -14.00 5.06 -7.93
C GLY A 144 -14.48 4.53 -6.57
N LEU A 145 -13.70 3.69 -5.90
CA LEU A 145 -14.01 3.17 -4.57
C LEU A 145 -13.74 4.17 -3.44
N VAL A 146 -12.89 5.18 -3.66
CA VAL A 146 -12.55 6.14 -2.60
C VAL A 146 -13.72 7.07 -2.32
N LEU A 147 -14.38 6.93 -1.16
CA LEU A 147 -15.42 7.86 -0.73
C LEU A 147 -14.83 9.06 0.01
N TYR A 148 -13.96 8.78 0.98
CA TYR A 148 -13.36 9.80 1.85
C TYR A 148 -11.99 9.32 2.34
N TYR A 149 -11.02 10.23 2.37
CA TYR A 149 -9.72 10.02 2.98
C TYR A 149 -9.39 11.16 3.94
N GLU A 150 -8.67 10.83 5.01
CA GLU A 150 -8.24 11.77 6.03
C GLU A 150 -7.03 12.57 5.54
N ASN A 151 -7.14 13.89 5.50
CA ASN A 151 -6.00 14.76 5.23
C ASN A 151 -5.06 14.80 6.45
N CYS A 152 -3.83 15.25 6.28
CA CYS A 152 -2.95 15.51 7.41
C CYS A 152 -3.48 16.70 8.20
N SER A 153 -3.59 16.57 9.51
CA SER A 153 -3.86 17.70 10.39
C SER A 153 -2.72 18.72 10.24
N SER A 154 -3.05 19.97 9.98
CA SER A 154 -2.11 21.09 10.13
C SER A 154 -1.85 21.28 11.62
N GLY A 155 -0.87 20.54 12.16
CA GLY A 155 -0.58 20.53 13.58
C GLY A 155 0.46 19.47 13.97
N TRP A 156 1.70 19.72 13.55
CA TRP A 156 2.91 19.42 14.33
C TRP A 156 3.77 20.68 14.29
#